data_AF-A0AA38IIU2-F1
#
_entry.id   AF-A0AA38IIU2-F1
#
_cell.length_a   1.000
_cell.length_b   1.000
_cell.length_c   1.000
_cell.angle_alpha   90.00
_cell.angle_beta   90.00
_cell.angle_gamma   90.00
#
_symmetry.space_group_name_H-M   'P 1'
#
loop_
_entity.id
_entity.type
_entity.pdbx_description
1 polymer ?
#
loop_
_entity_poly.entity_id
_entity_poly.type
_entity_poly.pdbx_seq_one_letter_code
_entity_poly.pdbx_strand_id
1 'polypeptide(L)'
;MNRLNSLSDVTLLMANRVYLMEGCKLLPNFSEALTKNFQSDVHLLNFCNQKAAASTINTWIEEKTKEKIKNLVNKNDLNVDTRLVLVNAIYFKARWREVFNKEATKTDPFYLNDADSVNVQMMHIKKKFYYKGMKELEAQIKSWKCHTPMET
;
A
#
# COMPACT_ATOMS: atom_id res chain seq x y z
N MET A 1 -1.43 -15.27 -4.71
CA MET A 1 -1.31 -13.80 -4.64
C MET A 1 -0.72 -13.13 -5.89
N ASN A 2 -0.27 -13.85 -6.93
CA ASN A 2 0.45 -13.26 -8.08
C ASN A 2 -0.40 -12.77 -9.28
N ARG A 3 -1.74 -12.93 -9.28
CA ARG A 3 -2.58 -12.60 -10.46
C ARG A 3 -2.68 -11.10 -10.79
N LEU A 4 -2.37 -10.21 -9.85
CA LEU A 4 -2.49 -8.75 -10.06
C LEU A 4 -1.20 -8.11 -10.59
N ASN A 5 -0.04 -8.70 -10.33
CA ASN A 5 1.25 -8.19 -10.81
C ASN A 5 1.50 -8.49 -12.30
N SER A 6 0.67 -9.33 -12.92
CA SER A 6 0.73 -9.70 -14.34
C SER A 6 -0.16 -8.84 -15.24
N LEU A 7 -0.88 -7.86 -14.70
CA LEU A 7 -1.79 -7.00 -15.46
C LEU A 7 -1.07 -5.70 -15.85
N SER A 8 -0.93 -5.44 -17.16
CA SER A 8 -0.22 -4.27 -17.73
C SER A 8 -0.68 -2.91 -17.18
N ASP A 9 -1.95 -2.81 -16.77
CA ASP A 9 -2.59 -1.57 -16.32
C ASP A 9 -2.79 -1.49 -14.80
N VAL A 10 -2.26 -2.47 -14.06
CA VAL A 10 -2.27 -2.50 -12.59
C VAL A 10 -0.83 -2.60 -12.09
N THR A 11 -0.41 -1.56 -11.38
CA THR A 11 0.82 -1.59 -10.59
C THR A 11 0.45 -1.89 -9.15
N LEU A 12 0.68 -3.13 -8.73
CA LEU A 12 0.66 -3.54 -7.33
C LEU A 12 2.11 -3.83 -6.91
N LEU A 13 2.62 -3.06 -5.95
CA LEU A 13 3.92 -3.26 -5.35
C LEU A 13 3.70 -3.62 -3.89
N MET A 14 4.30 -4.73 -3.46
CA MET A 14 4.26 -5.18 -2.07
C MET A 14 5.70 -5.39 -1.59
N ALA A 15 5.98 -4.89 -0.40
CA ALA A 15 7.28 -5.03 0.25
C ALA A 15 7.05 -5.57 1.66
N ASN A 16 7.40 -6.84 1.87
CA ASN A 16 7.41 -7.50 3.17
C ASN A 16 8.84 -7.84 3.55
N ARG A 17 9.29 -7.43 4.73
CA ARG A 17 10.59 -7.83 5.26
C ARG A 17 10.61 -7.83 6.78
N VAL A 18 11.34 -8.77 7.33
CA VAL A 18 11.69 -8.80 8.76
C VAL A 18 13.14 -8.34 8.91
N TYR A 19 13.36 -7.34 9.74
CA TYR A 19 14.68 -6.94 10.20
C TYR A 19 14.88 -7.47 11.62
N LEU A 20 15.99 -8.16 11.86
CA LEU A 20 16.31 -8.77 13.15
C LEU A 20 17.62 -8.18 13.67
N MET A 21 17.69 -7.95 14.99
CA MET A 21 18.91 -7.45 15.61
C MET A 21 20.07 -8.43 15.41
N GLU A 22 21.23 -7.90 15.06
CA GLU A 22 22.46 -8.69 14.98
C GLU A 22 22.72 -9.46 16.28
N GLY A 23 23.14 -10.72 16.16
CA GLY A 23 23.34 -11.62 17.30
C GLY A 23 22.07 -12.32 17.80
N CYS A 24 20.87 -11.89 17.37
CA CYS A 24 19.63 -12.62 17.63
C CYS A 24 19.41 -13.73 16.60
N LYS A 25 18.71 -14.79 17.01
CA LYS A 25 18.31 -15.91 16.13
C LYS A 25 16.80 -16.04 16.14
N LEU A 26 16.20 -16.14 14.96
CA LEU A 26 14.82 -16.56 14.82
C LEU A 26 14.71 -18.08 14.95
N LEU A 27 13.55 -18.53 15.41
CA LEU A 27 13.24 -19.95 15.39
C LEU A 27 13.20 -20.45 13.93
N PRO A 28 13.80 -21.61 13.61
CA PRO A 28 13.86 -22.12 12.25
C PRO A 28 12.49 -22.24 11.57
N ASN A 29 11.49 -22.73 12.32
CA ASN A 29 10.10 -22.84 11.85
C ASN A 29 9.47 -21.49 11.50
N PHE A 30 9.80 -20.44 12.26
CA PHE A 30 9.31 -19.09 11.99
C PHE A 30 9.97 -18.49 10.74
N SER A 31 11.28 -18.68 10.58
CA SER A 31 11.99 -18.26 9.36
C SER A 31 11.44 -18.95 8.12
N GLU A 32 11.16 -20.26 8.21
CA GLU A 32 10.59 -21.01 7.10
C GLU A 32 9.19 -20.52 6.72
N ALA A 33 8.35 -20.19 7.71
CA ALA A 33 7.01 -19.64 7.49
C ALA A 33 7.07 -18.26 6.79
N LEU A 34 8.01 -17.39 7.17
CA LEU A 34 8.21 -16.07 6.55
C LEU A 34 8.57 -16.19 5.06
N THR A 35 9.51 -17.06 4.73
CA THR A 35 9.94 -17.24 3.34
C THR A 35 8.84 -17.90 2.51
N LYS A 36 8.21 -18.97 3.01
CA LYS A 36 7.21 -19.74 2.24
C LYS A 36 5.89 -18.99 2.04
N ASN A 37 5.37 -18.32 3.08
CA ASN A 37 4.01 -17.78 3.04
C ASN A 37 3.97 -16.28 2.76
N PHE A 38 5.00 -15.53 3.15
CA PHE A 38 5.00 -14.07 3.09
C PHE A 38 5.98 -13.49 2.08
N GLN A 39 6.77 -14.35 1.40
CA GLN A 39 7.85 -13.94 0.50
C GLN A 39 8.78 -12.91 1.16
N SER A 40 8.97 -13.07 2.47
CA SER A 40 9.71 -12.15 3.31
C SER A 40 11.00 -12.83 3.73
N ASP A 41 12.12 -12.22 3.35
CA ASP A 41 13.42 -12.61 3.87
C ASP A 41 13.65 -11.97 5.25
N VAL A 42 14.55 -12.56 6.02
CA VAL A 42 15.04 -12.02 7.28
C VAL A 42 16.37 -11.33 7.01
N HIS A 43 16.49 -10.07 7.40
CA HIS A 43 17.72 -9.31 7.27
C HIS A 43 18.26 -8.94 8.65
N LEU A 44 19.53 -9.21 8.91
CA LEU A 44 20.17 -8.77 10.14
C LEU A 44 20.48 -7.27 10.06
N LEU A 45 20.24 -6.54 11.14
CA LEU A 45 20.47 -5.10 11.19
C LEU A 45 20.79 -4.66 12.62
N ASN A 46 21.81 -3.81 12.77
CA ASN A 46 22.15 -3.23 14.07
C ASN A 46 21.25 -2.03 14.40
N PHE A 47 20.29 -2.21 15.31
CA PHE A 47 19.38 -1.15 15.76
C PHE A 47 20.00 -0.16 16.74
N CYS A 48 21.18 -0.43 17.32
CA CYS A 48 21.88 0.53 18.17
C CYS A 48 22.29 1.78 17.37
N ASN A 49 22.55 1.64 16.07
CA ASN A 49 22.70 2.77 15.16
C ASN A 49 21.35 3.11 14.50
N GLN A 50 20.47 3.75 15.27
CA GLN A 50 19.10 4.08 14.87
C GLN A 50 19.01 4.80 13.52
N LYS A 51 19.91 5.77 13.27
CA LYS A 51 19.93 6.55 12.03
C LYS A 51 20.27 5.66 10.83
N ALA A 52 21.30 4.82 10.96
CA ALA A 52 21.66 3.88 9.90
C ALA A 52 20.56 2.85 9.68
N ALA A 53 20.00 2.28 10.75
CA ALA A 53 18.95 1.28 10.67
C ALA A 53 17.68 1.80 9.98
N ALA A 54 17.18 2.98 10.39
CA ALA A 54 16.03 3.62 9.76
C ALA A 54 16.32 3.94 8.28
N SER A 55 17.53 4.41 7.95
CA SER A 55 17.94 4.64 6.57
C SER A 55 17.92 3.36 5.74
N THR A 56 18.49 2.26 6.24
CA THR A 56 18.51 0.96 5.55
C THR A 56 17.10 0.43 5.28
N ILE A 57 16.20 0.56 6.26
CA ILE A 57 14.81 0.13 6.12
C ILE A 57 14.11 0.99 5.05
N ASN A 58 14.23 2.31 5.14
CA ASN A 58 13.57 3.24 4.21
C ASN A 58 14.10 3.09 2.78
N THR A 59 15.41 2.99 2.56
CA THR A 59 15.98 2.78 1.22
C THR A 59 15.40 1.53 0.57
N TRP A 60 15.33 0.42 1.32
CA TRP A 60 14.78 -0.82 0.80
C TRP A 60 13.28 -0.71 0.45
N ILE A 61 12.48 -0.04 1.29
CA ILE A 61 11.06 0.20 1.01
C ILE A 61 10.91 1.09 -0.23
N GLU A 62 11.71 2.14 -0.34
CA GLU A 62 11.69 3.06 -1.48
C GLU A 62 11.99 2.32 -2.78
N GLU A 63 13.02 1.48 -2.81
CA GLU A 63 13.34 0.64 -3.96
C GLU A 63 12.19 -0.30 -4.33
N LYS A 64 11.62 -1.02 -3.35
CA LYS A 64 10.52 -1.98 -3.59
C LYS A 64 9.22 -1.32 -4.01
N THR A 65 9.01 -0.07 -3.61
CA THR A 65 7.79 0.69 -3.92
C THR A 65 7.99 1.66 -5.08
N LYS A 66 9.11 1.58 -5.81
CA LYS A 66 9.45 2.50 -6.91
C LYS A 66 9.31 3.96 -6.48
N GLU A 67 9.88 4.27 -5.32
CA GLU A 67 9.91 5.57 -4.68
C GLU A 67 8.55 6.15 -4.28
N LYS A 68 7.50 5.31 -4.22
CA LYS A 68 6.14 5.77 -3.85
C LYS A 68 5.91 5.84 -2.36
N ILE A 69 6.62 5.04 -1.58
CA ILE A 69 6.57 5.07 -0.12
C ILE A 69 7.98 5.39 0.35
N LYS A 70 8.14 6.55 0.99
CA LYS A 70 9.41 7.07 1.50
C LYS A 70 9.28 7.31 3.00
N ASN A 71 10.41 7.23 3.72
CA ASN A 71 10.49 7.58 5.14
C ASN A 71 9.43 6.90 6.02
N LEU A 72 9.18 5.60 5.83
CA LEU A 72 8.19 4.85 6.63
C LEU A 72 8.60 4.77 8.11
N VAL A 73 9.89 4.59 8.39
CA VAL A 73 10.43 4.43 9.74
C VAL A 73 11.30 5.63 10.09
N ASN A 74 11.02 6.29 11.22
CA ASN A 74 11.87 7.32 11.77
C ASN A 74 12.96 6.69 12.67
N LYS A 75 14.13 7.33 12.78
CA LYS A 75 15.16 6.91 13.74
C LYS A 75 14.62 6.83 15.17
N ASN A 76 13.67 7.69 15.53
CA ASN A 76 13.10 7.75 16.88
C ASN A 76 12.15 6.58 17.18
N ASP A 77 11.73 5.83 16.15
CA ASP A 77 10.90 4.62 16.30
C ASP A 77 11.76 3.41 16.69
N LEU A 78 13.09 3.53 16.62
CA LEU A 78 14.06 2.49 16.93
C LEU A 78 14.84 2.88 18.19
N ASN A 79 15.16 1.88 19.01
CA ASN A 79 15.98 2.06 20.20
C ASN A 79 16.93 0.87 20.43
N VAL A 80 17.79 0.98 21.44
CA VAL A 80 18.77 -0.06 21.79
C VAL A 80 18.13 -1.38 22.23
N ASP A 81 16.86 -1.36 22.63
CA ASP A 81 16.08 -2.53 23.04
C ASP A 81 15.30 -3.16 21.88
N THR A 82 15.33 -2.54 20.70
CA THR A 82 14.69 -3.08 19.51
C THR A 82 15.38 -4.39 19.11
N ARG A 83 14.58 -5.47 18.97
CA ARG A 83 15.08 -6.80 18.58
C ARG A 83 14.59 -7.23 17.21
N LEU A 84 13.41 -6.77 16.80
CA LEU A 84 12.78 -7.14 15.55
C LEU A 84 11.92 -5.99 15.04
N VAL A 85 11.97 -5.74 13.73
CA VAL A 85 11.07 -4.83 13.03
C VAL A 85 10.45 -5.59 11.86
N LEU A 86 9.12 -5.63 11.82
CA LEU A 86 8.37 -6.17 10.69
C LEU A 86 7.85 -5.00 9.85
N VAL A 87 8.19 -5.01 8.57
CA VAL A 87 7.79 -3.98 7.62
C VAL A 87 6.85 -4.58 6.58
N ASN A 88 5.71 -3.92 6.38
CA ASN A 88 4.77 -4.16 5.29
C ASN A 88 4.48 -2.83 4.59
N ALA A 89 4.71 -2.76 3.28
CA ALA A 89 4.36 -1.61 2.46
C ALA A 89 3.62 -2.07 1.20
N ILE A 90 2.48 -1.45 0.92
CA ILE A 90 1.62 -1.78 -0.21
C ILE A 90 1.34 -0.51 -1.00
N TYR A 91 1.74 -0.50 -2.27
CA TYR A 91 1.39 0.54 -3.23
C TYR A 91 0.50 -0.05 -4.32
N PHE A 92 -0.66 0.58 -4.54
CA PHE A 92 -1.58 0.18 -5.59
C PHE A 92 -1.92 1.38 -6.47
N LYS A 93 -1.74 1.20 -7.78
CA LYS A 93 -2.20 2.12 -8.80
C LYS A 93 -2.73 1.33 -9.98
N ALA A 94 -3.96 1.58 -10.37
CA ALA A 94 -4.57 0.94 -11.51
C ALA A 94 -5.23 1.96 -12.42
N ARG A 95 -5.29 1.65 -13.72
CA ARG A 95 -6.12 2.39 -14.66
C ARG A 95 -7.57 1.94 -14.50
N TRP A 96 -8.51 2.87 -14.50
CA TRP A 96 -9.93 2.53 -14.57
C TRP A 96 -10.27 1.90 -15.92
N ARG A 97 -11.18 0.91 -15.95
CA ARG A 97 -11.75 0.41 -17.22
C ARG A 97 -12.48 1.52 -17.95
N GLU A 98 -13.31 2.26 -17.21
CA GLU A 98 -13.98 3.46 -17.67
C GLU A 98 -13.20 4.69 -17.21
N VAL A 99 -12.34 5.22 -18.06
CA VAL A 99 -11.44 6.34 -17.73
C VAL A 99 -12.22 7.66 -17.65
N PHE A 100 -11.91 8.48 -16.64
CA PHE A 100 -12.45 9.83 -16.49
C PHE A 100 -11.82 10.79 -17.50
N ASN A 101 -12.64 11.64 -18.14
CA ASN A 101 -12.13 12.77 -18.90
C ASN A 101 -11.62 13.84 -17.93
N LYS A 102 -10.35 14.26 -18.07
CA LYS A 102 -9.73 15.27 -17.20
C LYS A 102 -10.46 16.62 -17.28
N GLU A 103 -11.01 16.98 -18.43
CA GLU A 103 -11.77 18.23 -18.62
C GLU A 103 -13.13 18.22 -17.92
N ALA A 104 -13.64 17.03 -17.59
CA ALA A 104 -14.86 16.89 -16.81
C ALA A 104 -14.61 17.01 -15.30
N THR A 105 -13.34 17.05 -14.86
CA THR A 105 -13.01 17.27 -13.45
C THR A 105 -13.26 18.72 -13.08
N LYS A 106 -14.06 18.96 -12.04
CA LYS A 106 -14.48 20.30 -11.61
C LYS A 106 -14.27 20.47 -10.12
N THR A 107 -14.16 21.71 -9.68
CA THR A 107 -14.15 22.05 -8.26
C THR A 107 -15.56 21.90 -7.71
N ASP A 108 -15.75 20.99 -6.75
CA ASP A 108 -17.02 20.75 -6.07
C ASP A 108 -16.81 20.62 -4.56
N PRO A 109 -17.82 20.90 -3.73
CA PRO A 109 -17.71 20.74 -2.28
C PRO A 109 -17.67 19.26 -1.87
N PHE A 110 -16.75 18.92 -0.96
CA PHE A 110 -16.70 17.68 -0.22
C PHE A 110 -17.03 17.98 1.24
N TYR A 111 -18.13 17.39 1.73
CA TYR A 111 -18.61 17.60 3.09
C TYR A 111 -17.82 16.73 4.06
N LEU A 112 -17.12 17.38 5.00
CA LEU A 112 -16.37 16.69 6.05
C LEU A 112 -17.31 16.18 7.15
N ASN A 113 -18.40 16.91 7.36
CA ASN A 113 -19.52 16.62 8.26
C ASN A 113 -20.72 17.47 7.82
N ASP A 114 -21.78 17.54 8.63
CA ASP A 114 -23.01 18.27 8.29
C ASP A 114 -22.84 19.80 8.21
N ALA A 115 -21.80 20.36 8.84
CA ALA A 115 -21.54 21.79 8.92
C ALA A 115 -20.38 22.26 8.02
N ASP A 116 -19.35 21.43 7.87
CA ASP A 116 -18.09 21.81 7.22
C ASP A 116 -17.93 21.18 5.84
N SER A 117 -17.41 21.96 4.88
CA SER A 117 -17.03 21.45 3.56
C SER A 117 -15.73 22.07 3.05
N VAL A 118 -15.06 21.33 2.18
CA VAL A 118 -13.85 21.78 1.47
C VAL A 118 -14.02 21.57 -0.02
N ASN A 119 -13.50 22.48 -0.83
CA ASN A 119 -13.53 22.34 -2.28
C ASN A 119 -12.45 21.36 -2.75
N VAL A 120 -12.84 20.40 -3.59
CA VAL A 120 -11.94 19.38 -4.16
C VAL A 120 -12.10 19.30 -5.68
N GLN A 121 -11.08 18.81 -6.37
CA GLN A 121 -11.17 18.47 -7.78
C GLN A 121 -11.91 17.13 -7.96
N MET A 122 -13.24 17.20 -8.09
CA MET A 122 -14.12 16.06 -8.22
C MET A 122 -14.14 15.55 -9.68
N MET A 123 -13.91 14.25 -9.87
CA MET A 123 -13.95 13.63 -11.18
C MET A 123 -15.38 13.26 -11.58
N HIS A 124 -15.78 13.58 -12.81
CA HIS A 124 -17.14 13.30 -13.33
C HIS A 124 -17.14 12.32 -14.50
N ILE A 125 -18.08 11.38 -14.49
CA ILE A 125 -18.34 10.48 -15.62
C ILE A 125 -19.79 9.97 -15.57
N LYS A 126 -20.44 9.92 -16.74
CA LYS A 126 -21.80 9.40 -16.89
C LYS A 126 -21.76 8.12 -17.76
N LYS A 127 -21.85 6.96 -17.11
CA LYS A 127 -21.90 5.63 -17.75
C LYS A 127 -22.78 4.67 -16.95
N LYS A 128 -23.03 3.48 -17.51
CA LYS A 128 -23.73 2.39 -16.81
C LYS A 128 -22.75 1.70 -15.85
N PHE A 129 -23.14 1.60 -14.59
CA PHE A 129 -22.37 0.92 -13.54
C PHE A 129 -23.29 -0.02 -12.76
N TYR A 130 -22.71 -1.07 -12.16
CA TYR A 130 -23.43 -1.83 -11.15
C TYR A 130 -23.60 -0.97 -9.91
N TYR A 131 -24.84 -0.89 -9.45
CA TYR A 131 -25.25 -0.05 -8.35
C TYR A 131 -26.29 -0.77 -7.50
N LYS A 132 -26.21 -0.64 -6.18
CA LYS A 132 -27.19 -1.21 -5.25
C LYS A 132 -27.35 -0.30 -4.02
N GLY A 133 -28.59 0.04 -3.69
CA GLY A 133 -28.92 0.62 -2.39
C GLY A 133 -28.98 -0.48 -1.33
N MET A 134 -28.35 -0.24 -0.18
CA MET A 134 -28.36 -1.15 0.97
C MET A 134 -28.98 -0.43 2.15
N LYS A 135 -30.27 -0.71 2.40
CA LYS A 135 -31.04 -0.07 3.49
C LYS A 135 -30.43 -0.34 4.85
N GLU A 136 -29.96 -1.56 5.09
CA GLU A 136 -29.30 -1.97 6.35
C GLU A 136 -28.06 -1.14 6.68
N LEU A 137 -27.38 -0.59 5.67
CA LEU A 137 -26.20 0.24 5.83
C LEU A 137 -26.50 1.74 5.61
N GLU A 138 -27.76 2.09 5.32
CA GLU A 138 -28.18 3.42 4.88
C GLU A 138 -27.28 3.99 3.75
N ALA A 139 -26.78 3.10 2.89
CA ALA A 139 -25.71 3.41 1.94
C ALA A 139 -26.05 3.03 0.50
N GLN A 140 -25.34 3.64 -0.43
CA GLN A 140 -25.39 3.33 -1.85
C GLN A 140 -24.04 2.80 -2.30
N ILE A 141 -24.02 1.60 -2.89
CA ILE A 141 -22.80 0.97 -3.38
C ILE A 141 -22.76 1.07 -4.90
N LYS A 142 -21.65 1.59 -5.42
CA LYS A 142 -21.35 1.64 -6.86
C LYS A 142 -20.04 0.92 -7.13
N SER A 143 -20.06 -0.09 -8.01
CA SER A 143 -18.87 -0.87 -8.35
C SER A 143 -18.12 -0.25 -9.53
N TRP A 144 -16.82 -0.02 -9.34
CA TRP A 144 -15.89 0.43 -10.37
C TRP A 144 -14.90 -0.67 -10.69
N LYS A 145 -14.69 -0.93 -11.98
CA LYS A 145 -13.73 -1.93 -12.44
C LYS A 145 -12.45 -1.23 -12.89
N CYS A 146 -11.31 -1.77 -12.46
CA CYS A 146 -10.02 -1.44 -13.05
C CYS A 146 -9.91 -2.11 -14.43
N HIS A 147 -9.09 -1.53 -15.30
CA HIS A 147 -8.72 -2.14 -16.55
C HIS A 147 -7.92 -3.41 -16.24
N THR A 148 -8.39 -4.53 -16.74
CA THR A 148 -7.67 -5.80 -16.75
C THR A 148 -7.42 -6.13 -18.22
N PRO A 149 -6.17 -6.29 -18.69
CA PRO A 149 -5.94 -6.86 -20.01
C PRO A 149 -6.75 -8.15 -20.13
N MET A 150 -7.50 -8.29 -21.23
CA MET A 150 -8.26 -9.51 -21.51
C MET A 150 -7.28 -10.69 -21.52
N GLU A 151 -7.61 -11.76 -20.78
CA GLU A 151 -7.03 -13.08 -21.04
C GLU A 151 -7.38 -13.38 -22.52
N THR A 152 -6.38 -13.35 -23.41
CA THR A 152 -6.47 -13.91 -24.77
C THR A 152 -6.46 -15.42 -24.72
#